data_AF-A0A5C2CZQ7-F1
#
_entry.id   AF-A0A5C2CZQ7-F1
#
_cell.length_a   1.000
_cell.length_b   1.000
_cell.length_c   1.000
_cell.angle_alpha   90.00
_cell.angle_beta   90.00
_cell.angle_gamma   90.00
#
_symmetry.space_group_name_H-M   'P 1'
#
loop_
_entity.id
_entity.type
_entity.pdbx_description
1 polymer ?
#
loop_
_entity_poly.entity_id
_entity_poly.type
_entity_poly.pdbx_seq_one_letter_code
_entity_poly.pdbx_strand_id
1 'polypeptide(L)'
;MVAEGGLSTTAVLQAPLSLSVARAIKATRPNAHFINCCFADVVNPLIAALDLPITCGVGNIAILSNAFAGLLALGSGRLKMLAHYQNLSAWRQPASGRGGPSARVWIDGTEIDDVYRDFAAVQLTREPAIEISGASGVPLMLAMAAGRDWSGHVPGPHGLPGGYPVRLSAGELALDLPPGLTRAAAIAWNLRYERESGLVVENGRAVYTGRLRELLAALSPDLAAGFDVRDIDAVYRAMHTLRMQLEARPA
;
A
#
# COMPACT_ATOMS: atom_id res chain seq x y z
N MET A 1 -1.08 -8.19 -19.07
CA MET A 1 -1.89 -7.70 -17.92
C MET A 1 -1.07 -6.95 -16.89
N VAL A 2 -0.24 -7.59 -16.05
CA VAL A 2 0.50 -6.87 -14.97
C VAL A 2 1.37 -5.74 -15.50
N ALA A 3 2.09 -5.97 -16.60
CA ALA A 3 3.00 -4.98 -17.19
C ALA A 3 2.28 -3.70 -17.68
N GLU A 4 1.03 -3.82 -18.14
CA GLU A 4 0.28 -2.70 -18.73
C GLU A 4 -0.81 -2.14 -17.81
N GLY A 5 -1.49 -3.00 -17.07
CA GLY A 5 -2.60 -2.65 -16.16
C GLY A 5 -2.16 -2.47 -14.71
N GLY A 6 -0.89 -2.68 -14.40
CA GLY A 6 -0.35 -2.53 -13.05
C GLY A 6 -0.63 -3.71 -12.11
N LEU A 7 -0.07 -3.62 -10.92
CA LEU A 7 -0.07 -4.68 -9.91
C LEU A 7 -1.45 -4.95 -9.30
N SER A 8 -2.38 -3.98 -9.34
CA SER A 8 -3.73 -4.12 -8.79
C SER A 8 -4.56 -5.24 -9.43
N THR A 9 -4.18 -5.71 -10.62
CA THR A 9 -4.75 -6.95 -11.19
C THR A 9 -4.56 -8.17 -10.30
N THR A 10 -3.56 -8.15 -9.43
CA THR A 10 -3.22 -9.26 -8.53
C THR A 10 -3.82 -9.11 -7.14
N ALA A 11 -4.47 -7.97 -6.82
CA ALA A 11 -4.95 -7.69 -5.46
C ALA A 11 -5.87 -8.80 -4.92
N VAL A 12 -6.81 -9.26 -5.75
CA VAL A 12 -7.74 -10.35 -5.39
C VAL A 12 -7.01 -11.68 -5.20
N LEU A 13 -5.88 -11.90 -5.87
CA LEU A 13 -5.06 -13.11 -5.68
C LEU A 13 -4.22 -13.04 -4.40
N GLN A 14 -3.94 -11.84 -3.88
CA GLN A 14 -3.16 -11.61 -2.67
C GLN A 14 -4.01 -11.49 -1.40
N ALA A 15 -5.31 -11.22 -1.53
CA ALA A 15 -6.23 -11.05 -0.40
C ALA A 15 -6.59 -12.31 0.41
N PRO A 16 -6.71 -13.54 -0.15
CA PRO A 16 -7.35 -14.65 0.55
C PRO A 16 -6.71 -15.05 1.88
N LEU A 17 -5.37 -15.05 1.95
CA LEU A 17 -4.65 -15.35 3.18
C LEU A 17 -4.95 -14.31 4.26
N SER A 18 -4.82 -13.02 3.92
CA SER A 18 -5.03 -11.92 4.84
C SER A 18 -6.48 -11.84 5.33
N LEU A 19 -7.46 -12.11 4.46
CA LEU A 19 -8.87 -12.22 4.83
C LEU A 19 -9.12 -13.38 5.79
N SER A 20 -8.49 -14.54 5.56
CA SER A 20 -8.63 -15.71 6.43
C SER A 20 -8.08 -15.42 7.82
N VAL A 21 -6.92 -14.77 7.90
CA VAL A 21 -6.32 -14.33 9.18
C VAL A 21 -7.21 -13.30 9.87
N ALA A 22 -7.68 -12.28 9.17
CA ALA A 22 -8.52 -11.23 9.76
C ALA A 22 -9.86 -11.79 10.29
N ARG A 23 -10.48 -12.73 9.58
CA ARG A 23 -11.68 -13.47 10.04
C ARG A 23 -11.38 -14.26 11.32
N ALA A 24 -10.25 -14.98 11.37
CA ALA A 24 -9.84 -15.72 12.56
C ALA A 24 -9.57 -14.81 13.77
N ILE A 25 -8.92 -13.66 13.55
CA ILE A 25 -8.69 -12.64 14.57
C ILE A 25 -10.04 -12.11 15.09
N LYS A 26 -10.96 -11.70 14.21
CA LYS A 26 -12.30 -11.23 14.59
C LYS A 26 -13.05 -12.25 15.45
N ALA A 27 -12.94 -13.53 15.10
CA ALA A 27 -13.65 -14.62 15.79
C ALA A 27 -13.03 -15.01 17.15
N THR A 28 -11.71 -14.85 17.33
CA THR A 28 -11.00 -15.45 18.48
C THR A 28 -10.21 -14.48 19.34
N ARG A 29 -9.69 -13.39 18.76
CA ARG A 29 -8.85 -12.39 19.44
C ARG A 29 -9.07 -11.00 18.82
N PRO A 30 -10.25 -10.38 19.01
CA PRO A 30 -10.59 -9.11 18.35
C PRO A 30 -9.65 -7.95 18.71
N ASN A 31 -8.91 -8.04 19.81
CA ASN A 31 -7.95 -7.02 20.25
C ASN A 31 -6.52 -7.26 19.75
N ALA A 32 -6.25 -8.33 18.99
CA ALA A 32 -4.92 -8.56 18.46
C ALA A 32 -4.64 -7.61 17.30
N HIS A 33 -3.44 -7.02 17.27
CA HIS A 33 -2.99 -6.26 16.11
C HIS A 33 -2.83 -7.18 14.89
N PHE A 34 -3.32 -6.73 13.74
CA PHE A 34 -3.10 -7.41 12.46
C PHE A 34 -2.26 -6.53 11.54
N ILE A 35 -1.08 -7.02 11.16
CA ILE A 35 -0.19 -6.38 10.19
C ILE A 35 -0.21 -7.21 8.91
N ASN A 36 -0.75 -6.64 7.83
CA ASN A 36 -0.81 -7.30 6.53
C ASN A 36 0.44 -7.01 5.69
N CYS A 37 1.13 -8.06 5.24
CA CYS A 37 2.27 -7.95 4.33
C CYS A 37 1.91 -8.24 2.87
N CYS A 38 0.66 -8.63 2.59
CA CYS A 38 0.18 -8.98 1.26
C CYS A 38 -0.48 -7.75 0.63
N PHE A 39 0.33 -6.93 -0.06
CA PHE A 39 -0.11 -5.78 -0.86
C PHE A 39 -1.07 -4.83 -0.13
N ALA A 40 -0.60 -4.35 1.02
CA ALA A 40 -1.39 -3.63 2.01
C ALA A 40 -2.10 -2.38 1.49
N ASP A 41 -1.48 -1.62 0.58
CA ASP A 41 -2.06 -0.40 -0.02
C ASP A 41 -3.45 -0.64 -0.63
N VAL A 42 -3.71 -1.85 -1.14
CA VAL A 42 -4.95 -2.22 -1.86
C VAL A 42 -5.76 -3.28 -1.11
N VAL A 43 -5.09 -4.23 -0.43
CA VAL A 43 -5.77 -5.32 0.30
C VAL A 43 -6.35 -4.84 1.63
N ASN A 44 -5.71 -3.90 2.32
CA ASN A 44 -6.25 -3.39 3.60
C ASN A 44 -7.62 -2.69 3.43
N PRO A 45 -7.84 -1.88 2.38
CA PRO A 45 -9.18 -1.38 2.04
C PRO A 45 -10.24 -2.49 1.89
N LEU A 46 -9.91 -3.62 1.26
CA LEU A 46 -10.84 -4.76 1.12
C LEU A 46 -11.16 -5.39 2.48
N ILE A 47 -10.16 -5.57 3.34
CA ILE A 47 -10.33 -6.11 4.70
C ILE A 47 -11.24 -5.19 5.52
N ALA A 48 -10.98 -3.88 5.52
CA ALA A 48 -11.78 -2.92 6.27
C ALA A 48 -13.22 -2.80 5.74
N ALA A 49 -13.43 -2.88 4.42
CA ALA A 49 -14.77 -2.85 3.84
C ALA A 49 -15.62 -4.09 4.21
N LEU A 50 -14.98 -5.19 4.62
CA LEU A 50 -15.63 -6.37 5.18
C LEU A 50 -15.83 -6.30 6.69
N ASP A 51 -15.57 -5.15 7.31
CA ASP A 51 -15.60 -4.95 8.76
C ASP A 51 -14.66 -5.94 9.49
N LEU A 52 -13.53 -6.29 8.86
CA LEU A 52 -12.54 -7.18 9.46
C LEU A 52 -11.41 -6.36 10.10
N PRO A 53 -10.82 -6.82 11.21
CA PRO A 53 -9.77 -6.10 11.91
C PRO A 53 -8.52 -5.99 11.04
N ILE A 54 -7.94 -4.80 10.97
CA ILE A 54 -6.67 -4.52 10.30
C ILE A 54 -6.00 -3.31 10.96
N THR A 55 -4.78 -3.47 11.47
CA THR A 55 -4.03 -2.37 12.09
C THR A 55 -3.33 -1.54 11.02
N CYS A 56 -2.50 -2.19 10.20
CA CYS A 56 -1.77 -1.58 9.09
C CYS A 56 -1.15 -2.67 8.21
N GLY A 57 -0.29 -2.29 7.27
CA GLY A 57 0.66 -3.20 6.66
C GLY A 57 2.11 -2.79 6.87
N VAL A 58 2.98 -3.43 6.10
CA VAL A 58 4.41 -3.08 5.93
C VAL A 58 4.73 -3.09 4.44
N GLY A 59 5.67 -2.27 4.00
CA GLY A 59 6.02 -2.22 2.58
C GLY A 59 6.59 -0.88 2.11
N ASN A 60 6.27 -0.54 0.87
CA ASN A 60 7.01 0.40 0.03
C ASN A 60 7.28 1.78 0.66
N ILE A 61 6.29 2.37 1.35
CA ILE A 61 6.47 3.67 1.97
C ILE A 61 7.57 3.66 3.04
N ALA A 62 7.65 2.60 3.85
CA ALA A 62 8.65 2.48 4.91
C ALA A 62 10.06 2.30 4.33
N ILE A 63 10.20 1.63 3.18
CA ILE A 63 11.48 1.53 2.47
C ILE A 63 11.96 2.91 2.04
N LEU A 64 11.09 3.67 1.37
CA LEU A 64 11.41 5.01 0.89
C LEU A 64 11.70 5.98 2.03
N SER A 65 10.90 5.96 3.09
CA SER A 65 11.09 6.90 4.20
C SER A 65 12.38 6.63 4.96
N ASN A 66 12.75 5.36 5.16
CA ASN A 66 14.04 5.00 5.75
C ASN A 66 15.22 5.38 4.85
N ALA A 67 15.11 5.20 3.53
CA ALA A 67 16.16 5.62 2.59
C ALA A 67 16.36 7.15 2.59
N PHE A 68 15.26 7.91 2.58
CA PHE A 68 15.30 9.37 2.60
C PHE A 68 15.81 9.92 3.93
N ALA A 69 15.33 9.38 5.05
CA ALA A 69 15.80 9.76 6.38
C ALA A 69 17.29 9.41 6.58
N GLY A 70 17.71 8.25 6.08
CA GLY A 70 19.10 7.81 6.14
C GLY A 70 20.06 8.70 5.34
N LEU A 71 19.67 9.11 4.12
CA LEU A 71 20.46 10.02 3.29
C LEU A 71 20.75 11.35 4.01
N LEU A 72 19.77 11.86 4.75
CA LEU A 72 19.84 13.16 5.42
C LEU A 72 20.20 13.06 6.91
N ALA A 73 20.52 11.86 7.41
CA ALA A 73 20.79 11.58 8.83
C ALA A 73 19.70 12.16 9.77
N LEU A 74 18.43 12.06 9.37
CA LEU A 74 17.30 12.61 10.12
C LEU A 74 16.93 11.72 11.31
N GLY A 75 16.63 12.37 12.43
CA GLY A 75 16.01 11.72 13.58
C GLY A 75 14.56 11.28 13.31
N SER A 76 14.06 10.39 14.16
CA SER A 76 12.67 9.88 14.08
C SER A 76 11.65 11.02 14.13
N GLY A 77 10.58 10.90 13.33
CA GLY A 77 9.45 11.84 13.31
C GLY A 77 9.67 13.15 12.54
N ARG A 78 10.90 13.47 12.13
CA ARG A 78 11.19 14.69 11.34
C ARG A 78 10.73 14.59 9.90
N LEU A 79 10.88 13.42 9.29
CA LEU A 79 10.42 13.15 7.93
C LEU A 79 9.00 12.58 7.95
N LYS A 80 8.07 13.25 7.27
CA LYS A 80 6.71 12.79 7.02
C LYS A 80 6.53 12.60 5.52
N MET A 81 5.79 11.58 5.10
CA MET A 81 5.64 11.27 3.68
C MET A 81 4.30 10.64 3.38
N LEU A 82 3.68 11.04 2.27
CA LEU A 82 2.67 10.24 1.61
C LEU A 82 3.33 9.54 0.43
N ALA A 83 3.16 8.23 0.34
CA ALA A 83 3.63 7.44 -0.79
C ALA A 83 2.70 6.26 -1.02
N HIS A 84 2.36 6.05 -2.28
CA HIS A 84 1.65 4.88 -2.75
C HIS A 84 2.65 3.83 -3.24
N TYR A 85 2.27 2.55 -3.26
CA TYR A 85 3.18 1.48 -3.73
C TYR A 85 3.78 1.76 -5.12
N GLN A 86 3.04 2.46 -5.99
CA GLN A 86 3.44 2.83 -7.35
C GLN A 86 4.61 3.83 -7.39
N ASN A 87 4.87 4.58 -6.31
CA ASN A 87 5.99 5.52 -6.26
C ASN A 87 7.36 4.83 -6.18
N LEU A 88 7.42 3.56 -5.75
CA LEU A 88 8.68 2.85 -5.49
C LEU A 88 9.50 2.59 -6.76
N SER A 89 8.84 2.32 -7.89
CA SER A 89 9.51 1.87 -9.13
C SER A 89 10.48 2.91 -9.70
N ALA A 90 10.14 4.20 -9.61
CA ALA A 90 11.01 5.30 -10.04
C ALA A 90 12.35 5.27 -9.29
N TRP A 91 12.37 4.89 -8.01
CA TRP A 91 13.59 4.85 -7.20
C TRP A 91 14.49 3.66 -7.50
N ARG A 92 14.04 2.69 -8.32
CA ARG A 92 14.87 1.61 -8.88
C ARG A 92 15.58 2.02 -10.17
N GLN A 93 15.24 3.20 -10.71
CA GLN A 93 15.91 3.81 -11.85
C GLN A 93 17.03 4.76 -11.36
N PRO A 94 18.09 4.93 -12.16
CA PRO A 94 19.06 6.01 -11.93
C PRO A 94 18.35 7.36 -11.96
N ALA A 95 18.92 8.35 -11.26
CA ALA A 95 18.30 9.68 -11.08
C ALA A 95 17.84 10.33 -12.40
N SER A 96 18.62 10.19 -13.48
CA SER A 96 18.31 10.71 -14.81
C SER A 96 17.12 10.05 -15.51
N GLY A 97 16.68 8.87 -15.04
CA GLY A 97 15.56 8.12 -15.60
C GLY A 97 14.29 8.17 -14.75
N ARG A 98 14.25 8.99 -13.70
CA ARG A 98 13.07 9.14 -12.84
C ARG A 98 12.05 10.07 -13.48
N GLY A 99 10.78 9.75 -13.29
CA GLY A 99 9.68 10.56 -13.78
C GLY A 99 8.34 10.04 -13.28
N GLY A 100 7.27 10.71 -13.70
CA GLY A 100 5.92 10.44 -13.23
C GLY A 100 5.63 11.06 -11.86
N PRO A 101 4.47 10.73 -11.25
CA PRO A 101 4.09 11.28 -9.96
C PRO A 101 5.04 10.83 -8.84
N SER A 102 5.61 11.79 -8.12
CA SER A 102 6.44 11.52 -6.94
C SER A 102 5.60 11.39 -5.67
N ALA A 103 6.20 10.81 -4.63
CA ALA A 103 5.72 10.90 -3.26
C ALA A 103 5.70 12.37 -2.79
N ARG A 104 4.87 12.69 -1.78
CA ARG A 104 4.93 13.99 -1.11
C ARG A 104 5.73 13.85 0.17
N VAL A 105 6.74 14.69 0.37
CA VAL A 105 7.68 14.59 1.48
C VAL A 105 7.71 15.92 2.23
N TRP A 106 7.70 15.83 3.56
CA TRP A 106 7.88 16.97 4.46
C TRP A 106 9.04 16.70 5.41
N ILE A 107 9.85 17.72 5.65
CA ILE A 107 10.91 17.72 6.67
C ILE A 107 10.61 18.87 7.63
N ASP A 108 10.45 18.55 8.92
CA ASP A 108 10.12 19.52 9.97
C ASP A 108 8.90 20.41 9.61
N GLY A 109 7.90 19.80 8.96
CA GLY A 109 6.67 20.47 8.54
C GLY A 109 6.75 21.24 7.22
N THR A 110 7.92 21.37 6.60
CA THR A 110 8.09 22.03 5.29
C THR A 110 8.04 20.99 4.17
N GLU A 111 7.17 21.21 3.19
CA GLU A 111 7.06 20.32 2.02
C GLU A 111 8.25 20.50 1.08
N ILE A 112 8.75 19.40 0.53
CA ILE A 112 9.82 19.39 -0.46
C ILE A 112 9.23 19.52 -1.86
N ASP A 113 9.62 20.58 -2.58
CA ASP A 113 9.10 20.89 -3.91
C ASP A 113 9.51 19.85 -4.97
N ASP A 114 10.78 19.46 -4.99
CA ASP A 114 11.34 18.52 -5.97
C ASP A 114 12.03 17.35 -5.29
N VAL A 115 11.21 16.34 -4.95
CA VAL A 115 11.67 15.13 -4.27
C VAL A 115 12.70 14.35 -5.12
N TYR A 116 12.57 14.34 -6.45
CA TYR A 116 13.51 13.59 -7.29
C TYR A 116 14.90 14.22 -7.30
N ARG A 117 14.96 15.55 -7.36
CA ARG A 117 16.22 16.31 -7.26
C ARG A 117 16.81 16.19 -5.86
N ASP A 118 16.03 16.46 -4.82
CA ASP A 118 16.53 16.59 -3.45
C ASP A 118 16.98 15.24 -2.85
N PHE A 119 16.44 14.13 -3.36
CA PHE A 119 16.86 12.78 -2.98
C PHE A 119 17.57 12.03 -4.12
N ALA A 120 18.18 12.72 -5.09
CA ALA A 120 18.80 12.11 -6.27
C ALA A 120 19.79 10.97 -5.95
N ALA A 121 20.51 11.07 -4.82
CA ALA A 121 21.47 10.07 -4.36
C ALA A 121 20.84 8.75 -3.88
N VAL A 122 19.55 8.72 -3.52
CA VAL A 122 18.86 7.48 -3.16
C VAL A 122 18.61 6.66 -4.42
N GLN A 123 19.08 5.43 -4.48
CA GLN A 123 18.70 4.46 -5.52
C GLN A 123 18.47 3.09 -4.87
N LEU A 124 17.26 2.55 -5.04
CA LEU A 124 16.88 1.25 -4.54
C LEU A 124 17.39 0.14 -5.46
N THR A 125 17.62 -1.04 -4.89
CA THR A 125 17.96 -2.25 -5.64
C THR A 125 16.81 -2.64 -6.58
N ARG A 126 17.18 -3.21 -7.75
CA ARG A 126 16.20 -3.64 -8.78
C ARG A 126 15.51 -4.96 -8.43
N GLU A 127 16.23 -5.85 -7.77
CA GLU A 127 15.78 -7.19 -7.34
C GLU A 127 14.84 -7.13 -6.12
N PRO A 128 14.19 -8.24 -5.73
CA PRO A 128 13.21 -8.21 -4.65
C PRO A 128 13.85 -7.70 -3.36
N ALA A 129 13.48 -6.48 -2.97
CA ALA A 129 13.90 -5.88 -1.70
C ALA A 129 13.11 -6.46 -0.51
N ILE A 130 12.94 -7.79 -0.49
CA ILE A 130 12.15 -8.51 0.53
C ILE A 130 12.78 -8.31 1.90
N GLU A 131 14.12 -8.38 1.99
CA GLU A 131 14.86 -8.14 3.22
C GLU A 131 14.67 -6.72 3.74
N ILE A 132 14.73 -5.70 2.86
CA ILE A 132 14.53 -4.29 3.24
C ILE A 132 13.08 -4.06 3.67
N SER A 133 12.13 -4.65 2.95
CA SER A 133 10.70 -4.57 3.29
C SER A 133 10.45 -5.17 4.68
N GLY A 134 10.98 -6.37 4.93
CA GLY A 134 10.89 -7.04 6.23
C GLY A 134 11.54 -6.21 7.35
N ALA A 135 12.79 -5.77 7.13
CA ALA A 135 13.54 -4.97 8.10
C ALA A 135 12.83 -3.64 8.43
N SER A 136 12.19 -2.99 7.46
CA SER A 136 11.47 -1.73 7.67
C SER A 136 10.27 -1.86 8.62
N GLY A 137 9.69 -3.05 8.75
CA GLY A 137 8.57 -3.34 9.65
C GLY A 137 8.97 -3.75 11.06
N VAL A 138 10.20 -4.26 11.25
CA VAL A 138 10.67 -4.78 12.55
C VAL A 138 10.56 -3.74 13.68
N PRO A 139 10.95 -2.45 13.50
CA PRO A 139 10.83 -1.46 14.57
C PRO A 139 9.40 -1.28 15.08
N LEU A 140 8.40 -1.29 14.19
CA LEU A 140 6.98 -1.21 14.55
C LEU A 140 6.55 -2.44 15.34
N MET A 141 6.90 -3.63 14.86
CA MET A 141 6.53 -4.90 15.51
C MET A 141 7.12 -4.99 16.94
N LEU A 142 8.39 -4.59 17.09
CA LEU A 142 9.05 -4.53 18.40
C LEU A 142 8.44 -3.46 19.32
N ALA A 143 7.99 -2.33 18.77
CA ALA A 143 7.30 -1.31 19.54
C ALA A 143 5.93 -1.80 20.04
N MET A 144 5.13 -2.42 19.16
CA MET A 144 3.85 -3.04 19.52
C MET A 144 4.02 -4.14 20.57
N ALA A 145 4.96 -5.06 20.36
CA ALA A 145 5.19 -6.16 21.30
C ALA A 145 5.67 -5.68 22.69
N ALA A 146 6.44 -4.58 22.73
CA ALA A 146 6.97 -4.01 23.96
C ALA A 146 6.08 -2.93 24.58
N GLY A 147 4.94 -2.59 23.98
CA GLY A 147 4.09 -1.48 24.43
C GLY A 147 4.81 -0.12 24.42
N ARG A 148 5.72 0.08 23.46
CA ARG A 148 6.50 1.32 23.34
C ARG A 148 5.93 2.24 22.26
N ASP A 149 6.12 3.52 22.46
CA ASP A 149 5.81 4.53 21.45
C ASP A 149 6.74 4.38 20.23
N TRP A 150 6.20 4.67 19.05
CA TRP A 150 6.95 4.62 17.79
C TRP A 150 6.39 5.64 16.79
N SER A 151 7.25 6.13 15.90
CA SER A 151 6.86 7.01 14.80
C SER A 151 7.56 6.56 13.53
N GLY A 152 6.81 6.52 12.42
CA GLY A 152 7.31 6.08 11.13
C GLY A 152 6.21 6.08 10.08
N HIS A 153 6.28 5.15 9.13
CA HIS A 153 5.37 5.11 7.99
C HIS A 153 4.89 3.70 7.73
N VAL A 154 3.61 3.56 7.40
CA VAL A 154 3.01 2.25 7.10
C VAL A 154 2.06 2.36 5.90
N PRO A 155 1.97 1.32 5.07
CA PRO A 155 0.90 1.20 4.09
C PRO A 155 -0.42 0.79 4.77
N GLY A 156 -1.52 1.28 4.22
CA GLY A 156 -2.90 0.98 4.59
C GLY A 156 -3.23 0.92 6.08
N PRO A 157 -2.85 1.92 6.91
CA PRO A 157 -3.28 1.95 8.31
C PRO A 157 -4.81 1.96 8.39
N HIS A 158 -5.37 1.08 9.21
CA HIS A 158 -6.82 0.93 9.43
C HIS A 158 -7.65 0.79 8.13
N GLY A 159 -7.07 0.20 7.08
CA GLY A 159 -7.76 0.02 5.80
C GLY A 159 -7.74 1.21 4.85
N LEU A 160 -6.96 2.26 5.13
CA LEU A 160 -6.80 3.37 4.20
C LEU A 160 -6.05 2.94 2.91
N PRO A 161 -6.25 3.64 1.77
CA PRO A 161 -5.49 3.37 0.55
C PRO A 161 -4.10 3.98 0.63
N GLY A 162 -3.09 3.32 0.06
CA GLY A 162 -1.71 3.87 -0.01
C GLY A 162 -0.99 3.95 1.34
N GLY A 163 0.05 4.79 1.44
CA GLY A 163 0.92 4.91 2.61
C GLY A 163 0.88 6.26 3.30
N TYR A 164 1.09 6.25 4.62
CA TYR A 164 0.98 7.42 5.51
C TYR A 164 2.08 7.47 6.57
N PRO A 165 2.41 8.67 7.09
CA PRO A 165 3.12 8.80 8.36
C PRO A 165 2.16 8.47 9.51
N VAL A 166 2.66 7.75 10.51
CA VAL A 166 1.88 7.28 11.66
C VAL A 166 2.68 7.39 12.95
N ARG A 167 1.94 7.42 14.07
CA ARG A 167 2.45 7.33 15.42
C ARG A 167 1.73 6.21 16.15
N LEU A 168 2.50 5.33 16.78
CA LEU A 168 2.03 4.39 17.79
C LEU A 168 2.23 5.05 19.16
N SER A 169 1.16 5.19 19.94
CA SER A 169 1.23 5.66 21.32
C SER A 169 0.22 4.92 22.16
N ALA A 170 0.64 4.41 23.33
CA ALA A 170 -0.20 3.61 24.22
C ALA A 170 -0.94 2.45 23.52
N GLY A 171 -0.29 1.81 22.54
CA GLY A 171 -0.87 0.70 21.75
C GLY A 171 -1.77 1.14 20.59
N GLU A 172 -2.09 2.43 20.46
CA GLU A 172 -2.94 2.96 19.41
C GLU A 172 -2.13 3.53 18.25
N LEU A 173 -2.44 3.10 17.03
CA LEU A 173 -1.81 3.60 15.81
C LEU A 173 -2.66 4.73 15.21
N ALA A 174 -2.13 5.94 15.09
CA ALA A 174 -2.82 7.08 14.51
C ALA A 174 -2.02 7.69 13.35
N LEU A 175 -2.71 8.39 12.44
CA LEU A 175 -2.04 9.17 11.40
C LEU A 175 -1.26 10.33 12.03
N ASP A 176 0.00 10.52 11.63
CA ASP A 176 0.84 11.63 12.08
C ASP A 176 1.10 12.61 10.91
N LEU A 177 0.01 13.16 10.37
CA LEU A 177 0.05 14.01 9.17
C LEU A 177 0.86 15.31 9.40
N PRO A 178 1.51 15.86 8.36
CA PRO A 178 2.18 17.15 8.45
C PRO A 178 1.19 18.29 8.71
N PRO A 179 1.62 19.42 9.31
CA PRO A 179 0.77 20.57 9.54
C PRO A 179 0.07 21.05 8.27
N GLY A 180 -1.21 21.43 8.38
CA GLY A 180 -2.01 21.93 7.26
C GLY A 180 -2.55 20.86 6.30
N LEU A 181 -2.07 19.60 6.37
CA LEU A 181 -2.60 18.52 5.54
C LEU A 181 -3.77 17.82 6.23
N THR A 182 -4.96 17.92 5.64
CA THR A 182 -6.15 17.24 6.15
C THR A 182 -6.13 15.75 5.84
N ARG A 183 -6.78 14.94 6.68
CA ARG A 183 -6.97 13.50 6.45
C ARG A 183 -7.63 13.23 5.09
N ALA A 184 -8.65 14.00 4.73
CA ALA A 184 -9.35 13.86 3.45
C ALA A 184 -8.42 14.11 2.25
N ALA A 185 -7.59 15.17 2.31
CA ALA A 185 -6.62 15.45 1.26
C ALA A 185 -5.55 14.36 1.13
N ALA A 186 -5.07 13.81 2.26
CA ALA A 186 -4.11 12.71 2.26
C ALA A 186 -4.70 11.43 1.64
N ILE A 187 -5.94 11.09 1.98
CA ILE A 187 -6.65 9.95 1.40
C ILE A 187 -6.87 10.16 -0.10
N ALA A 188 -7.35 11.34 -0.51
CA ALA A 188 -7.57 11.66 -1.92
C ALA A 188 -6.28 11.56 -2.74
N TRP A 189 -5.14 12.01 -2.17
CA TRP A 189 -3.85 11.92 -2.82
C TRP A 189 -3.40 10.47 -3.05
N ASN A 190 -3.56 9.58 -2.05
CA ASN A 190 -3.21 8.17 -2.22
C ASN A 190 -4.19 7.45 -3.17
N LEU A 191 -5.49 7.74 -3.06
CA LEU A 191 -6.52 7.09 -3.85
C LEU A 191 -6.43 7.43 -5.35
N ARG A 192 -5.83 8.57 -5.73
CA ARG A 192 -5.70 8.97 -7.14
C ARG A 192 -4.98 7.92 -7.99
N TYR A 193 -3.96 7.25 -7.45
CA TYR A 193 -3.18 6.24 -8.17
C TYR A 193 -4.06 5.05 -8.58
N GLU A 194 -4.90 4.57 -7.67
CA GLU A 194 -5.85 3.48 -7.96
C GLU A 194 -7.07 3.96 -8.74
N ARG A 195 -7.38 5.26 -8.75
CA ARG A 195 -8.43 5.84 -9.63
C ARG A 195 -7.97 6.00 -11.07
N GLU A 196 -6.69 6.31 -11.29
CA GLU A 196 -6.10 6.45 -12.62
C GLU A 196 -5.99 5.10 -13.33
N SER A 197 -5.47 4.07 -12.66
CA SER A 197 -5.46 2.69 -13.17
C SER A 197 -5.16 1.69 -12.06
N GLY A 198 -6.19 1.05 -11.52
CA GLY A 198 -6.05 0.17 -10.36
C GLY A 198 -7.37 -0.44 -9.89
N LEU A 199 -7.48 -0.64 -8.57
CA LEU A 199 -8.65 -1.16 -7.88
C LEU A 199 -8.99 -0.25 -6.70
N VAL A 200 -10.18 0.35 -6.73
CA VAL A 200 -10.70 1.17 -5.62
C VAL A 200 -11.80 0.41 -4.88
N VAL A 201 -11.93 0.66 -3.57
CA VAL A 201 -13.03 0.13 -2.76
C VAL A 201 -13.90 1.30 -2.31
N GLU A 202 -15.14 1.34 -2.78
CA GLU A 202 -16.09 2.41 -2.49
C GLU A 202 -17.47 1.79 -2.19
N ASN A 203 -18.07 2.18 -1.06
CA ASN A 203 -19.40 1.71 -0.63
C ASN A 203 -19.55 0.17 -0.61
N GLY A 204 -18.52 -0.55 -0.14
CA GLY A 204 -18.53 -2.01 -0.10
C GLY A 204 -18.37 -2.70 -1.47
N ARG A 205 -18.08 -1.94 -2.53
CA ARG A 205 -17.80 -2.49 -3.87
C ARG A 205 -16.36 -2.22 -4.26
N ALA A 206 -15.69 -3.23 -4.81
CA ALA A 206 -14.39 -3.11 -5.43
C ALA A 206 -14.56 -2.85 -6.94
N VAL A 207 -13.92 -1.79 -7.46
CA VAL A 207 -14.08 -1.31 -8.83
C VAL A 207 -12.71 -1.18 -9.48
N TYR A 208 -12.51 -1.88 -10.61
CA TYR A 208 -11.32 -1.71 -11.43
C TYR A 208 -11.41 -0.41 -12.23
N THR A 209 -10.29 0.28 -12.43
CA THR A 209 -10.25 1.59 -13.09
C THR A 209 -9.23 1.63 -14.23
N GLY A 210 -9.34 2.66 -15.07
CA GLY A 210 -8.35 2.98 -16.11
C GLY A 210 -7.97 1.82 -17.03
N ARG A 211 -6.68 1.77 -17.35
CA ARG A 211 -6.11 0.76 -18.26
C ARG A 211 -6.30 -0.67 -17.75
N LEU A 212 -6.25 -0.87 -16.43
CA LEU A 212 -6.52 -2.17 -15.82
C LEU A 212 -7.93 -2.67 -16.17
N ARG A 213 -8.94 -1.83 -15.99
CA ARG A 213 -10.33 -2.18 -16.30
C ARG A 213 -10.51 -2.53 -17.78
N GLU A 214 -9.93 -1.76 -18.69
CA GLU A 214 -10.02 -2.01 -20.14
C GLU A 214 -9.44 -3.38 -20.50
N LEU A 215 -8.23 -3.67 -20.01
CA LEU A 215 -7.57 -4.95 -20.27
C LEU A 215 -8.35 -6.12 -19.68
N LEU A 216 -8.90 -5.95 -18.47
CA LEU A 216 -9.71 -6.97 -17.83
C LEU A 216 -11.02 -7.18 -18.60
N ALA A 217 -11.66 -6.11 -19.11
CA ALA A 217 -12.91 -6.20 -19.86
C ALA A 217 -12.73 -6.96 -21.19
N ALA A 218 -11.58 -6.81 -21.85
CA ALA A 218 -11.25 -7.56 -23.06
C ALA A 218 -11.10 -9.07 -22.82
N LEU A 219 -10.81 -9.48 -21.58
CA LEU A 219 -10.58 -10.89 -21.21
C LEU A 219 -11.77 -11.51 -20.47
N SER A 220 -12.43 -10.74 -19.63
CA SER A 220 -13.59 -11.12 -18.81
C SER A 220 -14.39 -9.86 -18.45
N PRO A 221 -15.45 -9.56 -19.22
CA PRO A 221 -16.37 -8.46 -18.90
C PRO A 221 -16.96 -8.56 -17.48
N ASP A 222 -17.25 -9.77 -17.03
CA ASP A 222 -17.81 -10.04 -15.70
C ASP A 222 -16.84 -9.63 -14.57
N LEU A 223 -15.56 -10.00 -14.67
CA LEU A 223 -14.55 -9.57 -13.69
C LEU A 223 -14.33 -8.05 -13.76
N ALA A 224 -14.35 -7.46 -14.96
CA ALA A 224 -14.13 -6.03 -15.16
C ALA A 224 -15.27 -5.15 -14.64
N ALA A 225 -16.47 -5.71 -14.44
CA ALA A 225 -17.59 -5.00 -13.83
C ALA A 225 -17.36 -4.65 -12.35
N GLY A 226 -16.32 -5.21 -11.73
CA GLY A 226 -16.10 -5.12 -10.29
C GLY A 226 -17.04 -6.02 -9.50
N PHE A 227 -16.94 -5.99 -8.18
CA PHE A 227 -17.63 -6.96 -7.32
C PHE A 227 -17.97 -6.36 -5.96
N ASP A 228 -19.02 -6.86 -5.32
CA ASP A 228 -19.23 -6.60 -3.89
C ASP A 228 -18.12 -7.28 -3.09
N VAL A 229 -17.51 -6.59 -2.13
CA VAL A 229 -16.36 -7.14 -1.39
C VAL A 229 -16.68 -8.46 -0.68
N ARG A 230 -17.96 -8.75 -0.41
CA ARG A 230 -18.42 -10.03 0.17
C ARG A 230 -18.25 -11.20 -0.79
N ASP A 231 -18.20 -10.94 -2.09
CA ASP A 231 -18.03 -11.97 -3.14
C ASP A 231 -16.56 -12.27 -3.44
N ILE A 232 -15.61 -11.69 -2.69
CA ILE A 232 -14.17 -11.78 -2.96
C ILE A 232 -13.64 -13.20 -3.09
N ASP A 233 -14.19 -14.17 -2.35
CA ASP A 233 -13.78 -15.58 -2.44
C ASP A 233 -14.19 -16.22 -3.78
N ALA A 234 -15.34 -15.82 -4.34
CA ALA A 234 -15.77 -16.25 -5.68
C ALA A 234 -14.97 -15.53 -6.77
N VAL A 235 -14.73 -14.23 -6.60
CA VAL A 235 -13.93 -13.42 -7.55
C VAL A 235 -12.48 -13.93 -7.57
N TYR A 236 -11.92 -14.34 -6.43
CA TYR A 236 -10.62 -14.99 -6.36
C TYR A 236 -10.55 -16.24 -7.23
N ARG A 237 -11.53 -17.14 -7.12
CA ARG A 237 -11.58 -18.34 -7.96
C ARG A 237 -11.63 -18.00 -9.45
N ALA A 238 -12.50 -17.06 -9.84
CA ALA A 238 -12.62 -16.62 -11.23
C ALA A 238 -11.32 -15.97 -11.76
N MET A 239 -10.70 -15.07 -10.97
CA MET A 239 -9.44 -14.43 -11.32
C MET A 239 -8.29 -15.43 -11.39
N HIS A 240 -8.27 -16.43 -10.50
CA HIS A 240 -7.29 -17.52 -10.51
C HIS A 240 -7.44 -18.39 -11.77
N THR A 241 -8.66 -18.76 -12.15
CA THR A 241 -8.92 -19.47 -13.41
C THR A 241 -8.46 -18.66 -14.62
N LEU A 242 -8.77 -17.37 -14.66
CA LEU A 242 -8.29 -16.48 -15.74
C LEU A 242 -6.76 -16.45 -15.79
N ARG A 243 -6.09 -16.31 -14.64
CA ARG A 243 -4.63 -16.34 -14.57
C ARG A 243 -4.06 -17.64 -15.16
N MET A 244 -4.58 -18.80 -14.75
CA MET A 244 -4.12 -20.10 -15.25
C MET A 244 -4.29 -20.21 -16.77
N GLN A 245 -5.41 -19.71 -17.32
CA GLN A 245 -5.64 -19.70 -18.76
C GLN A 245 -4.66 -18.80 -19.52
N LEU A 246 -4.28 -17.65 -18.95
CA LEU A 246 -3.32 -16.74 -19.54
C LEU A 246 -1.89 -17.29 -19.49
N GLU A 247 -1.50 -17.91 -18.38
CA GLU A 247 -0.17 -18.54 -18.21
C GLU A 247 0.02 -19.76 -19.13
N ALA A 248 -1.07 -20.43 -19.52
CA ALA A 248 -1.02 -21.55 -20.46
C ALA A 248 -0.92 -21.13 -21.95
N ARG A 249 -1.03 -19.84 -22.27
CA ARG A 249 -0.91 -19.36 -23.67
C ARG A 249 0.56 -19.36 -24.08
N PRO A 250 0.89 -19.77 -25.33
CA PRO A 250 2.21 -19.54 -25.89
C PRO A 250 2.52 -18.04 -25.89
N ALA A 251 3.78 -17.70 -25.60
CA ALA A 251 4.29 -16.33 -25.56
C ALA A 251 4.25 -15.65 -26.94
#